data_AF-A0A8I1DS30-F1
#
_entry.id   AF-A0A8I1DS30-F1
#
_cell.length_a   1.000
_cell.length_b   1.000
_cell.length_c   1.000
_cell.angle_alpha   90.00
_cell.angle_beta   90.00
_cell.angle_gamma   90.00
#
_symmetry.space_group_name_H-M   'P 1'
#
loop_
_entity.id
_entity.type
_entity.pdbx_description
1 polymer ?
#
loop_
_entity_poly.entity_id
_entity_poly.type
_entity_poly.pdbx_seq_one_letter_code
_entity_poly.pdbx_strand_id
1 'polypeptide(L)' 'EATVNDNLSFLDFKKQKPNAKVKIAATDKAAEFSNSGVLLRKNNPELVAAINKALADIKADGTYKTISVKYFGTDLSAQQ' A
#
# COMPACT_ATOMS: atom_id res chain seq x y z
N GLU A 1 13.45 18.40 -13.43
CA GLU A 1 13.92 17.68 -12.22
C GLU A 1 12.86 16.67 -11.82
N ALA A 2 13.26 15.55 -11.19
CA ALA A 2 12.35 14.47 -10.79
C ALA A 2 12.85 13.79 -9.51
N THR A 3 11.93 13.14 -8.81
CA THR A 3 12.21 12.25 -7.68
C THR A 3 11.49 10.93 -7.89
N VAL A 4 12.04 9.84 -7.35
CA VAL A 4 11.43 8.51 -7.36
C VAL A 4 10.98 8.21 -5.94
N ASN A 5 9.72 7.81 -5.80
CA ASN A 5 9.14 7.46 -4.50
C ASN A 5 8.03 6.42 -4.68
N ASP A 6 7.55 5.90 -3.57
CA ASP A 6 6.39 5.02 -3.54
C ASP A 6 5.09 5.79 -3.85
N ASN A 7 4.14 5.12 -4.51
CA ASN A 7 2.86 5.73 -4.89
C ASN A 7 2.03 6.13 -3.65
N LEU A 8 2.08 5.36 -2.56
CA LEU A 8 1.34 5.70 -1.33
C LEU A 8 1.89 6.97 -0.68
N SER A 9 3.21 7.16 -0.74
CA SER A 9 3.86 8.39 -0.27
C SER A 9 3.43 9.61 -1.09
N PHE A 10 3.26 9.45 -2.41
CA PHE A 10 2.70 10.52 -3.26
C PHE A 10 1.23 10.81 -2.92
N LEU A 11 0.40 9.79 -2.73
CA LEU A 11 -1.01 9.94 -2.40
C LEU A 11 -1.20 10.65 -1.05
N ASP A 12 -0.45 10.25 -0.02
CA ASP A 12 -0.46 10.91 1.28
C ASP A 12 0.02 12.37 1.17
N PHE A 13 1.12 12.62 0.45
CA PHE A 13 1.61 13.97 0.22
C PHE A 13 0.57 14.86 -0.48
N LYS A 14 -0.10 14.37 -1.53
CA LYS A 14 -1.15 15.12 -2.24
C LYS A 14 -2.37 15.36 -1.37
N LYS A 15 -2.74 14.43 -0.48
CA LYS A 15 -3.81 14.63 0.50
C LYS A 15 -3.47 15.75 1.48
N GLN A 16 -2.22 15.81 1.96
CA GLN A 16 -1.77 16.86 2.89
C GLN A 16 -1.52 18.21 2.19
N LYS A 17 -1.05 18.19 0.93
CA LYS A 17 -0.67 19.35 0.12
C LYS A 17 -1.38 19.34 -1.25
N PRO A 18 -2.71 19.55 -1.29
CA PRO A 18 -3.50 19.43 -2.53
C PRO A 18 -3.04 20.38 -3.63
N ASN A 19 -2.53 21.57 -3.26
CA ASN A 19 -2.08 22.60 -4.21
C ASN A 19 -0.61 22.45 -4.64
N ALA A 20 0.11 21.42 -4.18
CA ALA A 20 1.48 21.17 -4.62
C ALA A 20 1.50 20.89 -6.13
N LYS A 21 2.36 21.64 -6.84
CA LYS A 21 2.52 21.58 -8.30
C LYS A 21 3.43 20.40 -8.74
N VAL A 22 3.15 19.23 -8.19
CA VAL A 22 3.83 17.97 -8.56
C VAL A 22 2.81 17.03 -9.19
N LYS A 23 3.28 16.22 -10.15
CA LYS A 23 2.48 15.23 -10.85
C LYS A 23 3.29 13.96 -11.06
N ILE A 24 2.59 12.84 -11.19
CA ILE A 24 3.20 11.58 -11.61
C ILE A 24 3.58 11.72 -13.09
N ALA A 25 4.87 11.59 -13.39
CA ALA A 25 5.39 11.63 -14.77
C ALA A 25 5.56 10.23 -15.37
N ALA A 26 5.77 9.22 -14.52
CA ALA A 26 5.88 7.81 -14.88
C ALA A 26 5.47 6.95 -13.67
N THR A 27 5.03 5.72 -13.95
CA THR A 27 4.71 4.72 -12.92
C THR A 27 5.36 3.41 -13.34
N ASP A 28 6.12 2.81 -12.44
CA ASP A 28 6.53 1.42 -12.60
C ASP A 28 5.36 0.52 -12.21
N LYS A 29 4.99 -0.39 -13.12
CA LYS A 29 3.89 -1.34 -12.94
C LYS A 29 4.39 -2.78 -12.79
N ALA A 30 5.70 -2.99 -12.69
CA ALA A 30 6.22 -4.31 -12.42
C ALA A 30 5.73 -4.76 -11.03
N ALA A 31 5.14 -5.97 -10.98
CA ALA A 31 4.60 -6.57 -9.77
C ALA A 31 5.64 -6.70 -8.64
N GLU A 32 6.93 -6.73 -9.00
CA GLU A 32 8.06 -6.85 -8.10
C GLU A 32 8.25 -5.62 -7.18
N PHE A 33 7.84 -4.42 -7.62
CA PHE A 33 8.03 -3.17 -6.86
C PHE A 33 6.77 -2.67 -6.15
N SER A 34 5.64 -3.36 -6.31
CA SER A 34 4.33 -2.88 -5.85
C SER A 34 3.86 -3.50 -4.53
N ASN A 35 4.65 -4.42 -3.95
CA ASN A 35 4.24 -5.20 -2.79
C ASN A 35 4.92 -4.77 -1.49
N SER A 36 4.10 -4.36 -0.52
CA SER A 36 4.52 -4.13 0.87
C SER A 36 4.15 -5.32 1.75
N GLY A 37 5.01 -5.69 2.69
CA GLY A 37 4.79 -6.83 3.58
C GLY A 37 5.26 -6.58 5.01
N VAL A 38 4.70 -7.33 5.95
CA VAL A 38 5.18 -7.34 7.34
C VAL A 38 6.47 -8.13 7.41
N LEU A 39 7.57 -7.47 7.78
CA LEU A 39 8.86 -8.13 7.94
C LEU A 39 8.90 -8.93 9.24
N LEU A 40 9.24 -10.22 9.11
CA LEU A 40 9.32 -11.15 10.22
C LEU A 40 10.70 -11.81 10.27
N ARG A 41 11.09 -12.30 11.46
CA ARG A 41 12.29 -13.15 11.58
C ARG A 41 12.08 -14.44 10.78
N LYS A 42 13.15 -14.89 10.13
CA LYS A 42 13.19 -16.20 9.45
C LYS A 42 12.83 -17.34 10.42
N ASN A 43 12.36 -18.46 9.87
CA ASN A 43 12.01 -19.68 10.59
C ASN A 43 10.86 -19.54 11.61
N ASN A 44 9.88 -18.66 11.35
CA ASN A 44 8.65 -18.51 12.15
C ASN A 44 7.39 -18.77 11.29
N PRO A 45 7.19 -19.99 10.77
CA PRO A 45 6.13 -20.28 9.81
C PRO A 45 4.71 -20.08 10.37
N GLU A 46 4.49 -20.38 11.65
CA GLU A 46 3.18 -20.21 12.29
C GLU A 46 2.76 -18.73 12.36
N LEU A 47 3.70 -17.84 12.69
CA LEU A 47 3.43 -16.40 12.72
C LEU A 47 3.18 -15.84 11.31
N VAL A 48 3.95 -16.31 10.31
CA VAL A 48 3.71 -15.94 8.91
C VAL A 48 2.30 -16.35 8.48
N ALA A 49 1.88 -17.57 8.80
CA ALA A 49 0.55 -18.08 8.47
C ALA A 49 -0.55 -17.28 9.18
N ALA A 50 -0.37 -16.96 10.47
CA ALA A 50 -1.34 -16.17 11.24
C ALA A 50 -1.51 -14.75 10.67
N ILE A 51 -0.42 -14.07 10.33
CA ILE A 51 -0.48 -12.72 9.72
C ILE A 51 -1.13 -12.77 8.34
N ASN A 52 -0.75 -13.73 7.50
CA ASN A 52 -1.34 -13.87 6.17
C ASN A 52 -2.84 -14.16 6.24
N LYS A 53 -3.28 -15.00 7.20
CA LYS A 53 -4.70 -15.24 7.45
C LYS A 53 -5.41 -13.96 7.90
N ALA A 54 -4.86 -13.23 8.87
CA ALA A 54 -5.45 -11.98 9.32
C ALA A 54 -5.57 -10.95 8.19
N LEU A 55 -4.56 -10.83 7.33
CA LEU A 55 -4.57 -9.97 6.14
C LEU A 55 -5.65 -10.40 5.13
N ALA A 56 -5.85 -11.69 4.93
CA ALA A 56 -6.91 -12.20 4.07
C ALA A 56 -8.30 -11.92 4.65
N ASP A 57 -8.49 -12.14 5.95
CA ASP A 57 -9.76 -11.92 6.65
C ASP A 57 -10.17 -10.43 6.57
N ILE A 58 -9.26 -9.48 6.84
CA ILE A 58 -9.56 -8.04 6.73
C ILE A 58 -9.76 -7.54 5.30
N LYS A 59 -9.25 -8.26 4.29
CA LYS A 59 -9.54 -7.98 2.89
C LYS A 59 -10.95 -8.45 2.54
N ALA A 60 -11.31 -9.65 2.99
CA ALA A 60 -12.63 -10.24 2.74
C ALA A 60 -13.77 -9.47 3.42
N ASP A 61 -13.55 -8.96 4.64
CA ASP A 61 -14.57 -8.22 5.38
C ASP A 61 -14.65 -6.71 5.04
N GLY A 62 -13.74 -6.21 4.19
CA GLY A 62 -13.71 -4.81 3.76
C GLY A 62 -13.01 -3.84 4.71
N THR A 63 -12.47 -4.31 5.84
CA THR A 63 -11.68 -3.50 6.77
C THR A 63 -10.45 -2.91 6.10
N TYR A 64 -9.75 -3.68 5.26
CA TYR A 64 -8.57 -3.21 4.52
C TYR A 64 -8.91 -2.02 3.63
N LYS A 65 -10.00 -2.13 2.86
CA LYS A 65 -10.52 -1.03 2.02
C LYS A 65 -10.85 0.21 2.86
N THR A 66 -11.52 0.01 3.99
CA THR A 66 -11.88 1.11 4.90
C THR A 66 -10.63 1.86 5.37
N ILE A 67 -9.57 1.13 5.73
CA ILE A 67 -8.28 1.70 6.13
C ILE A 67 -7.63 2.42 4.93
N SER A 68 -7.54 1.79 3.76
CA SER A 68 -6.84 2.37 2.61
C SER A 68 -7.49 3.66 2.13
N VAL A 69 -8.81 3.72 2.08
CA VAL A 69 -9.55 4.94 1.73
C VAL A 69 -9.37 6.02 2.78
N LYS A 70 -9.43 5.67 4.08
CA LYS A 70 -9.22 6.62 5.17
C LYS A 70 -7.87 7.32 5.07
N TYR A 71 -6.80 6.58 4.79
CA TYR A 71 -5.45 7.14 4.78
C TYR A 71 -5.05 7.72 3.42
N PHE A 72 -5.33 7.03 2.31
CA PHE A 72 -4.82 7.36 0.98
C PHE A 72 -5.89 7.83 -0.01
N GLY A 73 -7.17 7.82 0.36
CA GLY A 73 -8.27 8.24 -0.52
C GLY A 73 -8.55 7.28 -1.68
N THR A 74 -7.95 6.08 -1.66
CA THR A 74 -8.10 5.07 -2.72
C THR A 74 -8.26 3.68 -2.13
N ASP A 75 -8.96 2.81 -2.87
CA ASP A 75 -9.10 1.39 -2.53
C ASP A 75 -7.86 0.64 -3.01
N LEU A 76 -7.05 0.18 -2.05
CA LEU A 76 -5.84 -0.59 -2.32
C LEU A 76 -6.07 -2.10 -2.17
N SER A 77 -7.29 -2.54 -1.82
CA SER A 77 -7.58 -3.97 -1.63
C SER A 77 -7.54 -4.77 -2.93
N ALA A 78 -7.79 -4.10 -4.06
CA ALA A 78 -7.82 -4.67 -5.41
C ALA A 78 -6.50 -4.52 -6.19
N GLN A 79 -5.52 -3.80 -5.64
CA GLN A 79 -4.17 -3.78 -6.21
C GLN A 79 -3.42 -5.01 -5.69
N GLN A 80 -3.15 -5.95 -6.59
CA GLN A 80 -2.28 -7.11 -6.39
C GLN A 80 -1.14 -7.06 -7.41
#